data_AF-A0A927BAG2-F1
#
_entry.id   AF-A0A927BAG2-F1
#
_cell.length_a   1.000
_cell.length_b   1.000
_cell.length_c   1.000
_cell.angle_alpha   90.00
_cell.angle_beta   90.00
_cell.angle_gamma   90.00
#
_symmetry.space_group_name_H-M   'P 1'
#
loop_
_entity.id
_entity.type
_entity.pdbx_description
1 polymer ?
#
loop_
_entity_poly.entity_id
_entity_poly.type
_entity_poly.pdbx_seq_one_letter_code
_entity_poly.pdbx_strand_id
1 'polypeptide(L)' 'MSSALSTQADEVCFALKTQETRRCLVDNILKFTAGTPLAADPYERRLLDQFVRGELTIDQVLAHLES' A
#
# COMPACT_ATOMS: atom_id res chain seq x y z
N MET A 1 0.41 -9.29 28.21
CA MET A 1 -0.55 -9.42 27.10
C MET A 1 0.02 -8.69 25.87
N SER A 2 1.18 -9.12 25.34
CA SER A 2 1.94 -8.34 24.34
C SER A 2 2.35 -9.13 23.09
N SER A 3 1.92 -10.39 22.95
CA SER A 3 2.36 -11.26 21.84
C SER A 3 1.42 -11.24 20.63
N ALA A 4 0.14 -10.89 20.80
CA ALA A 4 -0.85 -10.95 19.72
C ALA A 4 -0.72 -9.82 18.67
N LEU A 5 -0.18 -8.66 19.07
CA LEU A 5 0.01 -7.52 18.15
C LEU A 5 1.22 -7.73 17.23
N SER A 6 2.22 -8.49 17.70
CA SER A 6 3.47 -8.73 16.97
C SER A 6 3.30 -9.74 15.82
N THR A 7 2.37 -10.69 15.95
CA THR A 7 2.08 -11.69 14.90
C THR A 7 1.29 -11.08 13.74
N GLN A 8 0.38 -10.15 14.02
CA GLN A 8 -0.50 -9.57 13.00
C GLN A 8 0.23 -8.64 12.03
N ALA A 9 1.22 -7.88 12.51
CA ALA A 9 2.05 -7.03 11.65
C ALA A 9 2.97 -7.83 10.73
N ASP A 10 3.48 -8.97 11.21
CA ASP A 10 4.35 -9.87 10.44
C ASP A 10 3.56 -10.61 9.35
N GLU A 11 2.32 -11.04 9.64
CA GLU A 11 1.42 -11.64 8.64
C GLU A 11 0.99 -10.64 7.56
N VAL A 12 0.73 -9.38 7.91
CA VAL A 12 0.43 -8.33 6.92
C VAL A 12 1.66 -8.03 6.06
N CYS A 13 2.85 -7.96 6.65
CA CYS A 13 4.11 -7.80 5.91
C CYS A 13 4.41 -8.99 4.99
N PHE A 14 4.12 -10.22 5.43
CA PHE A 14 4.27 -11.42 4.62
C PHE A 14 3.24 -11.47 3.49
N ALA A 15 1.99 -11.09 3.77
CA ALA A 15 0.92 -11.06 2.78
C ALA A 15 1.25 -10.06 1.65
N LEU A 16 1.81 -8.88 1.97
CA LEU A 16 2.25 -7.89 0.97
C LEU A 16 3.43 -8.33 0.08
N LYS A 17 4.03 -9.52 0.30
CA LYS A 17 5.06 -10.04 -0.61
C LYS A 17 4.50 -10.44 -1.97
N THR A 18 3.21 -10.77 -2.05
CA THR A 18 2.61 -11.16 -3.32
C THR A 18 2.05 -9.94 -4.04
N GLN A 19 2.16 -9.94 -5.37
CA GLN A 19 1.52 -8.92 -6.21
C GLN A 19 0.00 -8.89 -6.01
N GLU A 20 -0.65 -10.04 -5.80
CA GLU A 20 -2.09 -10.14 -5.61
C GLU A 20 -2.56 -9.46 -4.32
N THR A 21 -1.86 -9.67 -3.21
CA THR A 21 -2.20 -9.00 -1.95
C THR A 21 -1.96 -7.50 -2.03
N ARG A 22 -0.84 -7.06 -2.63
CA ARG A 22 -0.58 -5.63 -2.85
C ARG A 22 -1.68 -4.99 -3.70
N ARG A 23 -2.10 -5.67 -4.77
CA ARG A 23 -3.21 -5.23 -5.61
C ARG A 23 -4.51 -5.12 -4.83
N CYS A 24 -4.85 -6.15 -4.05
CA CYS A 24 -6.05 -6.15 -3.20
C CYS A 24 -6.03 -4.97 -2.22
N LEU A 25 -4.90 -4.74 -1.54
CA LEU A 25 -4.74 -3.63 -0.60
C LEU A 25 -4.94 -2.26 -1.29
N VAL A 26 -4.21 -2.01 -2.38
CA VAL A 26 -4.28 -0.75 -3.12
C VAL A 26 -5.70 -0.51 -3.65
N ASP A 27 -6.36 -1.52 -4.20
CA ASP A 27 -7.73 -1.39 -4.72
C ASP A 27 -8.74 -1.05 -3.61
N ASN A 28 -8.62 -1.66 -2.43
CA ASN A 28 -9.45 -1.33 -1.27
C ASN A 28 -9.20 0.09 -0.77
N ILE A 29 -7.94 0.54 -0.68
CA ILE A 29 -7.61 1.90 -0.25
C ILE A 29 -8.15 2.92 -1.25
N LEU A 30 -7.95 2.72 -2.54
CA LEU A 30 -8.45 3.61 -3.59
C LEU A 30 -9.97 3.72 -3.59
N LYS A 31 -10.68 2.61 -3.34
CA LYS A 31 -12.14 2.61 -3.17
C LYS A 31 -12.57 3.34 -1.91
N PHE A 32 -11.85 3.13 -0.80
CA PHE A 32 -12.17 3.73 0.49
C PHE A 32 -11.96 5.25 0.50
N THR A 33 -10.92 5.74 -0.18
CA THR A 33 -10.63 7.18 -0.25
C THR A 33 -11.32 7.90 -1.41
N ALA A 34 -12.00 7.17 -2.30
CA ALA A 34 -12.70 7.76 -3.44
C ALA A 34 -13.73 8.82 -3.00
N GLY A 35 -13.69 9.99 -3.63
CA GLY A 35 -14.61 11.11 -3.32
C GLY A 35 -14.27 11.87 -2.04
N THR A 36 -13.16 11.55 -1.38
CA THR A 36 -12.66 12.29 -0.22
C THR A 36 -11.47 13.18 -0.61
N PRO A 37 -11.05 14.13 0.24
CA PRO A 37 -9.80 14.87 0.04
C PRO A 37 -8.54 13.99 0.06
N LEU A 38 -8.64 12.74 0.50
CA LEU A 38 -7.57 11.74 0.49
C LEU A 38 -7.59 10.88 -0.79
N ALA A 39 -8.44 11.20 -1.75
CA ALA A 39 -8.51 10.47 -3.01
C ALA A 39 -7.19 10.61 -3.75
N ALA A 40 -6.57 9.46 -4.07
CA ALA A 40 -5.26 9.47 -4.71
C ALA A 40 -5.32 10.14 -6.10
N ASP A 41 -4.41 11.07 -6.33
CA ASP A 41 -4.27 11.78 -7.60
C ASP A 41 -3.61 10.87 -8.69
N PRO A 42 -3.55 11.30 -9.96
CA PRO A 42 -2.99 10.48 -11.03
C PRO A 42 -1.53 10.09 -10.85
N TYR A 43 -0.72 10.91 -10.18
CA TYR A 43 0.69 10.63 -9.91
C TYR A 43 0.81 9.59 -8.79
N GLU A 44 0.10 9.78 -7.69
CA GLU A 44 0.01 8.83 -6.58
C GLU A 44 -0.47 7.45 -7.07
N ARG A 45 -1.49 7.42 -7.94
CA ARG A 45 -1.98 6.16 -8.54
C ARG A 45 -0.93 5.43 -9.37
N ARG A 46 -0.07 6.16 -10.10
CA ARG A 46 1.05 5.54 -10.85
C ARG A 46 2.07 4.92 -9.90
N LEU A 47 2.43 5.61 -8.82
CA LEU A 47 3.35 5.07 -7.82
C LEU A 47 2.79 3.81 -7.16
N LEU A 48 1.49 3.81 -6.83
CA LEU A 48 0.80 2.65 -6.28
C LEU A 48 0.75 1.47 -7.28
N ASP A 49 0.59 1.71 -8.59
CA ASP A 49 0.66 0.65 -9.61
C ASP A 49 2.06 0.02 -9.68
N GLN A 50 3.12 0.83 -9.63
CA GLN A 50 4.51 0.35 -9.59
C GLN A 50 4.78 -0.46 -8.31
N PHE A 51 4.23 -0.03 -7.16
CA PHE A 51 4.29 -0.79 -5.92
C PHE A 51 3.59 -2.15 -6.03
N VAL A 52 2.40 -2.21 -6.64
CA VAL A 52 1.67 -3.46 -6.89
C VAL A 52 2.50 -4.42 -7.74
N ARG A 53 3.12 -3.93 -8.81
CA ARG A 53 4.02 -4.71 -9.68
C ARG A 53 5.31 -5.15 -8.98
N GLY A 54 5.68 -4.50 -7.88
CA GLY A 54 6.95 -4.69 -7.21
C GLY A 54 8.13 -4.02 -7.90
N GLU A 55 7.85 -3.04 -8.75
CA GLU A 55 8.84 -2.12 -9.30
C GLU A 55 9.29 -1.10 -8.25
N LEU A 56 8.40 -0.76 -7.30
CA LEU A 56 8.70 0.06 -6.13
C LEU A 56 8.40 -0.66 -4.80
N THR A 57 9.17 -0.32 -3.77
CA THR A 57 8.81 -0.59 -2.37
C THR A 57 7.93 0.53 -1.81
N ILE A 58 7.24 0.27 -0.70
CA ILE A 58 6.43 1.32 -0.05
C ILE A 58 7.27 2.51 0.41
N ASP A 59 8.51 2.26 0.84
CA ASP A 59 9.47 3.28 1.27
C ASP A 59 9.83 4.21 0.09
N GLN A 60 10.04 3.65 -1.10
CA GLN A 60 10.30 4.43 -2.31
C GLN A 60 9.07 5.22 -2.77
N VAL A 61 7.85 4.68 -2.60
CA VAL A 61 6.62 5.42 -2.86
C VAL A 61 6.53 6.64 -1.95
N LEU A 62 6.81 6.49 -0.65
CA LEU A 62 6.80 7.61 0.30
C LEU A 62 7.84 8.67 -0.05
N ALA A 63 9.06 8.26 -0.39
CA ALA A 63 10.11 9.16 -0.83
C ALA A 63 9.72 9.99 -2.07
N HIS A 64 8.87 9.46 -2.95
CA HIS A 64 8.33 10.20 -4.11
C HIS A 64 7.24 11.22 -3.77
N LEU A 65 6.61 11.12 -2.60
CA LEU A 65 5.51 11.99 -2.14
C LEU A 65 5.95 13.04 -1.13
N GLU A 66 7.10 12.86 -0.48
CA GLU A 66 7.68 13.82 0.46
C GLU A 66 8.41 15.01 -0.22
N SER A 67 8.45 15.04 -1.55
CA SER A 67 9.14 16.07 -2.36
C SER A 67 8.20 17.15 -2.88
#